data_AF-A0A7K4BHQ8-F1
#
_entry.id   AF-A0A7K4BHQ8-F1
#
_cell.length_a   1.000
_cell.length_b   1.000
_cell.length_c   1.000
_cell.angle_alpha   90.00
_cell.angle_beta   90.00
_cell.angle_gamma   90.00
#
_symmetry.space_group_name_H-M   'P 1'
#
loop_
_entity.id
_entity.type
_entity.pdbx_description
1 polymer ?
#
loop_
_entity_poly.entity_id
_entity_poly.type
_entity_poly.pdbx_seq_one_letter_code
_entity_poly.pdbx_strand_id
1 'polypeptide(L)'
;MLQRYWFGDVDEQGCRGAGTDPAALAERAATLRTGMEAYIPIEWEVARDCGVVRDRGEYINLLRAVCTRLAREEIAVAYQARDVELLQMVRMLDELDNVINLLSERAAEWHQVTNPSFSRKYRRLPPDDIEHLPCREARGGLSDVAGEINRLTGVRGRLMREVSARADEVMPNVSALIGGLVAARLLSRAGGLSALARMPGSTIQVLGSERALFSHLRGGTPPPKHGIIFQHRRVHNA
;
A
#
# COMPACT_ATOMS: atom_id res chain seq x y z
N MET A 1 6.20 7.92 45.44
CA MET A 1 6.56 8.07 44.01
C MET A 1 5.27 8.04 43.19
N LEU A 2 4.98 9.03 42.36
CA LEU A 2 3.73 9.08 41.57
C LEU A 2 3.83 8.16 40.35
N GLN A 3 3.01 7.11 40.32
CA GLN A 3 2.91 6.17 39.20
C GLN A 3 1.69 6.51 38.36
N ARG A 4 1.89 6.78 37.07
CA ARG A 4 0.81 7.13 36.14
C ARG A 4 0.43 5.93 35.29
N TYR A 5 -0.80 5.44 35.46
CA TYR A 5 -1.39 4.38 34.66
C TYR A 5 -2.46 4.92 33.71
N TRP A 6 -2.83 4.12 32.72
CA TRP A 6 -3.89 4.46 31.76
C TRP A 6 -5.26 4.65 32.45
N PHE A 7 -5.53 3.88 33.51
CA PHE A 7 -6.78 3.95 34.29
C PHE A 7 -6.76 4.95 35.45
N GLY A 8 -5.60 5.52 35.82
CA GLY A 8 -5.50 6.39 37.00
C GLY A 8 -4.07 6.72 37.41
N ASP A 9 -3.95 7.46 38.51
CA ASP A 9 -2.69 7.81 39.16
C ASP A 9 -2.63 7.13 40.54
N VAL A 10 -1.49 6.51 40.86
CA VAL A 10 -1.23 5.85 42.14
C VAL A 10 -0.08 6.56 42.82
N ASP A 11 -0.29 7.02 44.05
CA ASP A 11 0.75 7.57 44.92
C ASP A 11 0.80 6.80 46.26
N GLU A 12 1.67 7.25 47.18
CA GLU A 12 1.82 6.64 48.51
C GLU A 12 0.62 6.93 49.44
N GLN A 13 -0.30 7.81 49.05
CA GLN A 13 -1.41 8.34 49.86
C GLN A 13 -2.79 7.85 49.35
N GLY A 14 -2.84 7.21 48.17
CA GLY A 14 -4.03 6.55 47.64
C GLY A 14 -3.99 6.36 46.12
N CYS A 15 -5.08 5.81 45.57
CA CYS A 15 -5.28 5.77 44.12
C CYS A 15 -6.40 6.72 43.68
N ARG A 16 -6.15 7.44 42.59
CA ARG A 16 -7.15 8.27 41.89
C ARG A 16 -7.45 7.69 40.51
N GLY A 17 -8.63 7.10 40.36
CA GLY A 17 -9.13 6.64 39.06
C GLY A 17 -9.45 7.79 38.11
N ALA A 18 -9.14 7.64 36.82
CA ALA A 18 -9.41 8.62 35.77
C ALA A 18 -10.82 8.47 35.15
N GLY A 19 -11.73 7.74 35.82
CA GLY A 19 -13.07 7.42 35.34
C GLY A 19 -13.15 6.14 34.50
N THR A 20 -14.32 5.88 33.91
CA THR A 20 -14.62 4.67 33.13
C THR A 20 -14.95 4.94 31.66
N ASP A 21 -14.92 6.20 31.23
CA ASP A 21 -15.15 6.56 29.83
C ASP A 21 -13.96 6.14 28.95
N PRO A 22 -14.13 5.23 27.97
CA PRO A 22 -13.04 4.79 27.12
C PRO A 22 -12.39 5.92 26.29
N ALA A 23 -13.12 7.01 25.98
CA ALA A 23 -12.57 8.12 25.22
C ALA A 23 -11.57 8.94 26.06
N ALA A 24 -11.98 9.39 27.25
CA ALA A 24 -11.10 10.10 28.17
C ALA A 24 -9.87 9.26 28.57
N LEU A 25 -10.05 7.94 28.77
CA LEU A 25 -8.95 7.03 29.09
C LEU A 25 -7.98 6.82 27.91
N ALA A 26 -8.48 6.82 26.67
CA ALA A 26 -7.64 6.78 25.47
C ALA A 26 -6.81 8.05 25.33
N GLU A 27 -7.42 9.23 25.43
CA GLU A 27 -6.69 10.51 25.40
C GLU A 27 -5.58 10.55 26.46
N ARG A 28 -5.91 10.14 27.69
CA ARG A 28 -4.95 10.02 28.77
C ARG A 28 -3.81 9.06 28.40
N ALA A 29 -4.12 7.86 27.95
CA ALA A 29 -3.12 6.86 27.57
C ALA A 29 -2.17 7.37 26.48
N ALA A 30 -2.66 8.17 25.52
CA ALA A 30 -1.83 8.79 24.50
C ALA A 30 -0.85 9.84 25.04
N THR A 31 -1.15 10.48 26.19
CA THR A 31 -0.23 11.44 26.83
C THR A 31 0.89 10.79 27.64
N LEU A 32 0.73 9.52 28.03
CA LEU A 32 1.70 8.82 28.85
C LEU A 32 2.92 8.44 28.00
N ARG A 33 4.07 9.05 28.30
CA ARG A 33 5.37 8.64 27.76
C ARG A 33 6.18 7.99 28.86
N THR A 34 6.30 6.68 28.82
CA THR A 34 7.16 5.92 29.75
C THR A 34 8.36 5.37 28.99
N GLY A 35 9.57 5.67 29.49
CA GLY A 35 10.76 4.91 29.11
C GLY A 35 10.66 3.51 29.71
N MET A 36 11.08 2.48 28.96
CA MET A 36 10.99 1.08 29.41
C MET A 36 11.72 0.81 30.73
N GLU A 37 12.68 1.66 31.10
CA GLU A 37 13.49 1.55 32.32
C GLU A 37 12.68 1.76 33.62
N ALA A 38 11.51 2.42 33.55
CA ALA A 38 10.63 2.69 34.71
C ALA A 38 9.31 1.91 34.64
N TYR A 39 9.24 0.86 33.82
CA TYR A 39 8.03 0.06 33.67
C TYR A 39 7.80 -0.82 34.90
N ILE A 40 6.69 -0.56 35.61
CA ILE A 40 6.21 -1.40 36.70
C ILE A 40 5.06 -2.24 36.15
N PRO A 41 5.09 -3.58 36.28
CA PRO A 41 4.02 -4.45 35.82
C PRO A 41 2.67 -4.03 36.39
N ILE A 42 1.67 -3.97 35.53
CA ILE A 42 0.31 -3.52 35.87
C ILE A 42 -0.50 -4.74 36.34
N GLU A 43 -0.73 -4.85 37.64
CA GLU A 43 -1.73 -5.76 38.19
C GLU A 43 -3.12 -5.13 38.10
N TRP A 44 -4.13 -5.89 37.66
CA TRP A 44 -5.47 -5.36 37.43
C TRP A 44 -6.19 -5.01 38.75
N GLU A 45 -5.78 -5.63 39.86
CA GLU A 45 -6.26 -5.35 41.21
C GLU A 45 -6.03 -3.89 41.59
N VAL A 46 -4.96 -3.27 41.10
CA VAL A 46 -4.70 -1.85 41.31
C VAL A 46 -5.84 -1.01 40.74
N ALA A 47 -6.32 -1.32 39.52
CA ALA A 47 -7.45 -0.62 38.92
C ALA A 47 -8.76 -0.79 39.72
N ARG A 48 -8.93 -1.94 40.40
CA ARG A 48 -10.06 -2.17 41.32
C ARG A 48 -9.93 -1.31 42.58
N ASP A 49 -8.74 -1.26 43.16
CA ASP A 49 -8.45 -0.47 44.36
C ASP A 49 -8.58 1.05 44.09
N CYS A 50 -8.39 1.47 42.83
CA CYS A 50 -8.68 2.80 42.31
C CYS A 50 -10.17 3.10 42.08
N GLY A 51 -11.06 2.12 42.27
CA GLY A 51 -12.51 2.25 42.04
C GLY A 51 -12.91 2.31 40.56
N VAL A 52 -12.02 1.94 39.63
CA VAL A 52 -12.29 2.02 38.19
C VAL A 52 -13.06 0.78 37.70
N VAL A 53 -12.79 -0.38 38.29
CA VAL A 53 -13.34 -1.68 37.87
C VAL A 53 -13.70 -2.52 39.09
N ARG A 54 -14.68 -3.43 38.95
CA ARG A 54 -15.12 -4.32 40.03
C ARG A 54 -14.52 -5.72 39.90
N ASP A 55 -14.38 -6.19 38.67
CA ASP A 55 -13.84 -7.51 38.36
C ASP A 55 -12.86 -7.47 37.19
N ARG A 56 -12.16 -8.59 37.00
CA ARG A 56 -11.17 -8.75 35.93
C ARG A 56 -11.78 -8.70 34.53
N GLY A 57 -13.04 -9.09 34.37
CA GLY A 57 -13.76 -9.03 33.10
C GLY A 57 -14.05 -7.58 32.68
N GLU A 58 -14.52 -6.75 33.60
CA GLU A 58 -14.73 -5.30 33.43
C GLU A 58 -13.42 -4.61 33.07
N TYR A 59 -12.32 -4.97 33.74
CA TYR A 59 -10.97 -4.50 33.40
C TYR A 59 -10.57 -4.83 31.95
N ILE A 60 -10.68 -6.09 31.54
CA ILE A 60 -10.29 -6.52 30.19
C ILE A 60 -11.17 -5.85 29.13
N ASN A 61 -12.48 -5.72 29.38
CA ASN A 61 -13.41 -5.07 28.45
C ASN A 61 -13.11 -3.58 28.30
N LEU A 62 -12.82 -2.89 29.41
CA LEU A 62 -12.46 -1.48 29.41
C LEU A 62 -11.12 -1.27 28.69
N LEU A 63 -10.10 -2.07 28.99
CA LEU A 63 -8.81 -2.03 28.32
C LEU A 63 -8.95 -2.27 26.82
N ARG A 64 -9.75 -3.27 26.41
CA ARG A 64 -10.02 -3.54 24.99
C ARG A 64 -10.68 -2.35 24.31
N ALA A 65 -11.66 -1.71 24.97
CA ALA A 65 -12.35 -0.54 24.42
C ALA A 65 -11.39 0.64 24.21
N VAL A 66 -10.52 0.91 25.19
CA VAL A 66 -9.47 1.94 25.11
C VAL A 66 -8.47 1.63 23.99
N CYS A 67 -7.92 0.41 23.94
CA CYS A 67 -6.97 0.02 22.88
C CYS A 67 -7.59 0.10 21.48
N THR A 68 -8.86 -0.31 21.34
CA THR A 68 -9.57 -0.24 20.05
C THR A 68 -9.79 1.23 19.64
N ARG A 69 -10.05 2.13 20.60
CA ARG A 69 -10.19 3.56 20.33
C ARG A 69 -8.88 4.16 19.87
N LEU A 70 -7.79 3.95 20.63
CA LEU A 70 -6.45 4.42 20.29
C LEU A 70 -6.03 3.94 18.90
N ALA A 71 -6.22 2.65 18.62
CA ALA A 71 -5.89 2.09 17.31
C ALA A 71 -6.71 2.74 16.19
N ARG A 72 -8.01 3.01 16.40
CA ARG A 72 -8.84 3.70 15.40
C ARG A 72 -8.37 5.13 15.14
N GLU A 73 -7.98 5.86 16.17
CA GLU A 73 -7.46 7.22 16.04
C GLU A 73 -6.11 7.24 15.31
N GLU A 74 -5.20 6.35 15.68
CA GLU A 74 -3.90 6.20 15.02
C GLU A 74 -4.07 5.81 13.53
N ILE A 75 -4.97 4.87 13.23
CA ILE A 75 -5.33 4.52 11.85
C ILE A 75 -5.90 5.73 11.10
N ALA A 76 -6.81 6.49 11.72
CA ALA A 76 -7.40 7.66 11.07
C ALA A 76 -6.34 8.71 10.72
N VAL A 77 -5.39 8.98 11.61
CA VAL A 77 -4.26 9.88 11.35
C VAL A 77 -3.36 9.33 10.23
N ALA A 78 -3.05 8.04 10.25
CA ALA A 78 -2.25 7.41 9.22
C ALA A 78 -2.91 7.50 7.83
N TYR A 79 -4.23 7.34 7.74
CA TYR A 79 -4.99 7.42 6.49
C TYR A 79 -5.11 8.85 5.93
N GLN A 80 -4.88 9.88 6.75
CA GLN A 80 -4.83 11.28 6.32
C GLN A 80 -3.50 11.66 5.68
N ALA A 81 -2.50 10.78 5.69
CA ALA A 81 -1.21 11.07 5.07
C ALA A 81 -1.35 11.26 3.55
N ARG A 82 -0.64 12.26 3.03
CA ARG A 82 -0.80 12.75 1.65
C ARG A 82 -0.48 11.70 0.58
N ASP A 83 0.31 10.70 0.92
CA ASP A 83 0.77 9.63 0.04
C ASP A 83 -0.15 8.40 0.02
N VAL A 84 -1.08 8.25 0.96
CA VAL A 84 -1.95 7.06 1.07
C VAL A 84 -2.85 6.89 -0.14
N GLU A 85 -3.50 7.97 -0.55
CA GLU A 85 -4.35 7.96 -1.75
C GLU A 85 -3.53 7.62 -2.99
N LEU A 86 -2.36 8.24 -3.16
CA LEU A 86 -1.47 8.00 -4.29
C LEU A 86 -0.98 6.55 -4.34
N LEU A 87 -0.61 5.96 -3.20
CA LEU A 87 -0.25 4.54 -3.10
C LEU A 87 -1.40 3.65 -3.58
N GLN A 88 -2.63 3.94 -3.16
CA GLN A 88 -3.80 3.17 -3.57
C GLN A 88 -4.10 3.33 -5.06
N MET A 89 -3.98 4.52 -5.62
CA MET A 89 -4.16 4.76 -7.05
C MET A 89 -3.16 3.96 -7.89
N VAL A 90 -1.88 3.90 -7.47
CA VAL A 90 -0.85 3.12 -8.17
C VAL A 90 -1.15 1.62 -8.11
N ARG A 91 -1.57 1.10 -6.95
CA ARG A 91 -2.00 -0.30 -6.82
C ARG A 91 -3.16 -0.61 -7.76
N MET A 92 -4.17 0.26 -7.79
CA MET A 92 -5.31 0.10 -8.70
C MET A 92 -4.88 0.13 -10.18
N LEU A 93 -3.92 0.98 -10.53
CA LEU A 93 -3.37 1.04 -11.87
C LEU A 93 -2.66 -0.28 -12.26
N ASP A 94 -1.83 -0.82 -11.36
CA ASP A 94 -1.14 -2.09 -11.60
C ASP A 94 -2.14 -3.26 -11.72
N GLU A 95 -3.22 -3.26 -10.91
CA GLU A 95 -4.28 -4.26 -11.04
C GLU A 95 -5.07 -4.13 -12.35
N LEU A 96 -5.35 -2.92 -12.81
CA LEU A 96 -5.97 -2.70 -14.13
C LEU A 96 -5.08 -3.25 -15.24
N ASP A 97 -3.76 -3.03 -15.18
CA ASP A 97 -2.81 -3.57 -16.16
C ASP A 97 -2.86 -5.10 -16.16
N ASN A 98 -2.90 -5.75 -14.99
CA ASN A 98 -3.02 -7.20 -14.88
C ASN A 98 -4.33 -7.73 -15.49
N VAL A 99 -5.46 -7.09 -15.19
CA VAL A 99 -6.78 -7.48 -15.70
C VAL A 99 -6.85 -7.31 -17.22
N ILE A 100 -6.38 -6.17 -17.74
CA ILE A 100 -6.37 -5.90 -19.18
C ILE A 100 -5.53 -6.95 -19.90
N ASN A 101 -4.33 -7.27 -19.39
CA ASN A 101 -3.46 -8.28 -20.00
C ASN A 101 -4.11 -9.66 -19.99
N LEU A 102 -4.68 -10.08 -18.85
CA LEU A 102 -5.35 -11.37 -18.74
C LEU A 102 -6.54 -11.47 -19.71
N LEU A 103 -7.40 -10.46 -19.76
CA LEU A 103 -8.55 -10.46 -20.66
C LEU A 103 -8.12 -10.44 -22.13
N SER A 104 -7.06 -9.69 -22.46
CA SER A 104 -6.51 -9.60 -23.81
C SER A 104 -5.94 -10.93 -24.29
N GLU A 105 -5.17 -11.62 -23.44
CA GLU A 105 -4.67 -12.97 -23.73
C GLU A 105 -5.80 -13.97 -23.95
N ARG A 106 -6.82 -13.98 -23.07
CA ARG A 106 -7.97 -14.89 -23.21
C ARG A 106 -8.85 -14.57 -24.43
N ALA A 107 -9.03 -13.30 -24.75
CA ALA A 107 -9.75 -12.89 -25.96
C ALA A 107 -9.00 -13.30 -27.22
N ALA A 108 -7.66 -13.17 -27.23
CA ALA A 108 -6.82 -13.63 -28.34
C ALA A 108 -6.89 -15.15 -28.51
N GLU A 109 -6.83 -15.93 -27.43
CA GLU A 109 -7.00 -17.38 -27.46
C GLU A 109 -8.38 -17.76 -28.04
N TRP A 110 -9.46 -17.12 -27.57
CA TRP A 110 -10.82 -17.39 -28.07
C TRP A 110 -10.93 -17.05 -29.57
N HIS A 111 -10.42 -15.90 -29.99
CA HIS A 111 -10.40 -15.49 -31.39
C HIS A 111 -9.66 -16.50 -32.28
N GLN A 112 -8.55 -17.08 -31.81
CA GLN A 112 -7.81 -18.09 -32.58
C GLN A 112 -8.61 -19.38 -32.79
N VAL A 113 -9.45 -19.77 -31.82
CA VAL A 113 -10.30 -20.96 -31.93
C VAL A 113 -11.46 -20.72 -32.91
N THR A 114 -12.06 -19.53 -32.91
CA THR A 114 -13.22 -19.21 -33.76
C THR A 114 -12.83 -18.81 -35.19
N ASN A 115 -11.64 -18.22 -35.37
CA ASN A 115 -11.07 -17.85 -36.67
C ASN A 115 -9.76 -18.62 -36.91
N PRO A 116 -9.80 -19.95 -37.13
CA PRO A 116 -8.62 -20.71 -37.48
C PRO A 116 -8.18 -20.36 -38.90
N SER A 117 -7.36 -19.32 -39.05
CA SER A 117 -6.68 -19.04 -40.31
C SER A 117 -5.54 -20.06 -40.50
N PHE A 118 -5.63 -20.85 -41.57
CA PHE A 118 -4.78 -22.00 -41.94
C PHE A 118 -3.27 -21.70 -42.13
N SER A 119 -2.81 -20.48 -41.83
CA SER A 119 -1.42 -20.08 -42.09
C SER A 119 -0.58 -20.03 -40.83
N ARG A 120 0.53 -20.79 -40.85
CA ARG A 120 1.59 -20.84 -39.82
C ARG A 120 2.12 -19.46 -39.38
N LYS A 121 1.82 -18.39 -40.12
CA LYS A 121 2.21 -17.00 -39.85
C LYS A 121 1.53 -16.39 -38.61
N TYR A 122 0.34 -16.85 -38.20
CA TYR A 122 -0.40 -16.29 -37.06
C TYR A 122 -0.16 -17.00 -35.71
N ARG A 123 0.73 -18.00 -35.66
CA ARG A 123 1.08 -18.71 -34.41
C ARG A 123 1.81 -17.81 -33.40
N ARG A 124 2.29 -16.64 -33.83
CA ARG A 124 2.89 -15.62 -32.98
C ARG A 124 2.39 -14.25 -33.45
N LEU A 125 1.23 -13.82 -32.98
CA LEU A 125 0.97 -12.38 -32.96
C LEU A 125 1.94 -11.76 -31.95
N PRO A 126 2.69 -10.71 -32.30
CA PRO A 126 3.36 -9.88 -31.32
C PRO A 126 2.32 -9.37 -30.32
N PRO A 127 2.66 -9.28 -29.02
CA PRO A 127 1.74 -8.77 -27.99
C PRO A 127 1.12 -7.42 -28.36
N ASP A 128 1.86 -6.59 -29.11
CA ASP A 128 1.47 -5.25 -29.54
C ASP A 128 0.27 -5.24 -30.53
N ASP A 129 -0.03 -6.35 -31.21
CA ASP A 129 -1.20 -6.47 -32.10
C ASP A 129 -2.46 -6.97 -31.37
N ILE A 130 -2.37 -7.36 -30.09
CA ILE A 130 -3.54 -7.82 -29.29
C ILE A 130 -4.38 -6.63 -28.81
N GLU A 131 -3.77 -5.47 -28.57
CA GLU A 131 -4.46 -4.18 -28.38
C GLU A 131 -5.29 -3.79 -29.62
N HIS A 132 -5.02 -4.45 -30.76
CA HIS A 132 -5.74 -4.31 -32.02
C HIS A 132 -6.37 -5.62 -32.47
N LEU A 133 -6.78 -6.50 -31.54
CA LEU A 133 -7.73 -7.56 -31.86
C LEU A 133 -8.86 -6.89 -32.64
N PRO A 134 -9.05 -7.20 -33.93
CA PRO A 134 -9.93 -6.40 -34.77
C PRO A 134 -11.34 -6.60 -34.23
N CYS A 135 -11.78 -5.67 -33.38
CA CYS A 135 -13.15 -5.60 -32.86
C CYS A 135 -14.15 -5.56 -34.03
N ARG A 136 -13.67 -5.20 -35.23
CA ARG A 136 -14.41 -5.25 -36.49
C ARG A 136 -14.76 -6.67 -36.98
N GLU A 137 -14.02 -7.70 -36.60
CA GLU A 137 -14.24 -9.08 -37.05
C GLU A 137 -14.83 -9.99 -35.97
N ALA A 138 -14.79 -9.58 -34.70
CA ALA A 138 -15.41 -10.30 -33.58
C ALA A 138 -16.94 -10.25 -33.67
N ARG A 139 -17.61 -11.41 -33.52
CA ARG A 139 -19.08 -11.52 -33.51
C ARG A 139 -19.54 -12.15 -32.19
N GLY A 140 -20.70 -11.73 -31.70
CA GLY A 140 -21.29 -12.25 -30.45
C GLY A 140 -20.46 -11.90 -29.21
N GLY A 141 -20.40 -12.80 -28.23
CA GLY A 141 -19.78 -12.54 -26.92
C GLY A 141 -18.30 -12.13 -26.94
N LEU A 142 -17.55 -12.47 -27.99
CA LEU A 142 -16.17 -12.00 -28.14
C LEU A 142 -16.09 -10.49 -28.39
N SER A 143 -17.07 -9.92 -29.11
CA SER A 143 -17.17 -8.47 -29.32
C SER A 143 -17.47 -7.74 -28.01
N ASP A 144 -18.29 -8.33 -27.14
CA ASP A 144 -18.62 -7.74 -25.83
C ASP A 144 -17.38 -7.70 -24.94
N VAL A 145 -16.61 -8.79 -24.88
CA VAL A 145 -15.34 -8.86 -24.14
C VAL A 145 -14.33 -7.84 -24.68
N ALA A 146 -14.19 -7.73 -26.01
CA ALA A 146 -13.31 -6.75 -26.64
C ALA A 146 -13.75 -5.30 -26.35
N GLY A 147 -15.06 -5.05 -26.30
CA GLY A 147 -15.63 -3.77 -25.86
C GLY A 147 -15.24 -3.41 -24.42
N GLU A 148 -15.29 -4.38 -23.51
CA GLU A 148 -14.92 -4.17 -22.11
C GLU A 148 -13.40 -3.95 -21.94
N ILE A 149 -12.56 -4.68 -22.68
CA ILE A 149 -11.10 -4.45 -22.71
C ILE A 149 -10.78 -3.02 -23.13
N ASN A 150 -11.44 -2.51 -24.19
CA ASN A 150 -11.27 -1.13 -24.65
C ASN A 150 -11.72 -0.13 -23.57
N ARG A 151 -12.84 -0.41 -22.89
CA ARG A 151 -13.32 0.43 -21.79
C ARG A 151 -12.32 0.50 -20.65
N LEU A 152 -11.80 -0.65 -20.21
CA LEU A 152 -10.78 -0.75 -19.15
C LEU A 152 -9.49 -0.04 -19.55
N THR A 153 -9.05 -0.18 -20.81
CA THR A 153 -7.88 0.53 -21.35
C THR A 153 -8.09 2.05 -21.30
N GLY A 154 -9.30 2.52 -21.62
CA GLY A 154 -9.68 3.93 -21.47
C GLY A 154 -9.67 4.40 -20.00
N VAL A 155 -10.14 3.57 -19.06
CA VAL A 155 -10.09 3.84 -17.61
C VAL A 155 -8.64 3.92 -17.13
N ARG A 156 -7.81 2.94 -17.50
CA ARG A 156 -6.38 2.90 -17.21
C ARG A 156 -5.69 4.19 -17.65
N GLY A 157 -5.93 4.63 -18.89
CA GLY A 157 -5.35 5.88 -19.40
C GLY A 157 -5.76 7.13 -18.63
N ARG A 158 -6.99 7.19 -18.10
CA ARG A 158 -7.44 8.29 -17.22
C ARG A 158 -6.75 8.21 -15.86
N LEU A 159 -6.74 7.03 -15.24
CA LEU A 159 -6.09 6.82 -13.94
C LEU A 159 -4.60 7.12 -13.98
N MET A 160 -3.89 6.77 -15.07
CA MET A 160 -2.49 7.14 -15.26
C MET A 160 -2.25 8.65 -15.19
N ARG A 161 -3.13 9.45 -15.80
CA ARG A 161 -3.04 10.92 -15.75
C ARG A 161 -3.32 11.46 -14.35
N GLU A 162 -4.33 10.93 -13.68
CA GLU A 162 -4.66 11.30 -12.29
C GLU A 162 -3.52 10.94 -11.32
N VAL A 163 -2.95 9.73 -11.45
CA VAL A 163 -1.77 9.30 -10.68
C VAL A 163 -0.60 10.25 -10.90
N SER A 164 -0.32 10.64 -12.15
CA SER A 164 0.78 11.56 -12.45
C SER A 164 0.55 12.94 -11.82
N ALA A 165 -0.65 13.51 -11.98
CA ALA A 165 -0.99 14.80 -11.42
C ALA A 165 -0.90 14.80 -9.88
N ARG A 166 -1.42 13.73 -9.24
CA ARG A 166 -1.33 13.59 -7.78
C ARG A 166 0.11 13.41 -7.32
N ALA A 167 0.96 12.72 -8.08
CA ALA A 167 2.38 12.61 -7.78
C ALA A 167 3.11 13.96 -7.89
N ASP A 168 2.73 14.83 -8.83
CA ASP A 168 3.28 16.18 -8.95
C ASP A 168 2.92 17.05 -7.73
N GLU A 169 1.74 16.84 -7.13
CA GLU A 169 1.33 17.50 -5.89
C GLU A 169 2.04 16.94 -4.64
N VAL A 170 2.14 15.61 -4.53
CA VAL A 170 2.66 14.94 -3.32
C VAL A 170 4.19 14.91 -3.28
N MET A 171 4.85 14.74 -4.43
CA MET A 171 6.31 14.58 -4.55
C MET A 171 6.91 15.41 -5.69
N PRO A 172 6.74 16.75 -5.70
CA PRO A 172 7.12 17.60 -6.83
C PRO A 172 8.58 17.47 -7.24
N ASN A 173 9.50 17.34 -6.27
CA ASN A 173 10.94 17.22 -6.55
C ASN A 173 11.30 15.90 -7.23
N VAL A 174 10.67 14.79 -6.82
CA VAL A 174 10.93 13.47 -7.42
C VAL A 174 10.31 13.42 -8.81
N SER A 175 9.07 13.91 -8.94
CA SER A 175 8.37 13.97 -10.22
C SER A 175 9.09 14.85 -11.24
N ALA A 176 9.72 15.95 -10.82
CA ALA A 176 10.54 16.78 -11.70
C ALA A 176 11.78 16.05 -12.26
N LEU A 177 12.31 15.05 -11.53
CA LEU A 177 13.51 14.32 -11.94
C LEU A 177 13.21 13.14 -12.88
N ILE A 178 12.13 12.39 -12.63
CA ILE A 178 11.85 11.12 -13.32
C ILE A 178 10.43 11.02 -13.90
N GLY A 179 9.60 12.06 -13.75
CA GLY A 179 8.20 12.10 -14.15
C GLY A 179 7.25 11.55 -13.08
N GLY A 180 6.04 12.12 -13.01
CA GLY A 180 5.04 11.80 -11.97
C GLY A 180 4.66 10.31 -11.92
N LEU A 181 4.48 9.65 -13.06
CA LEU A 181 4.11 8.23 -13.08
C LEU A 181 5.22 7.30 -12.53
N VAL A 182 6.48 7.53 -12.90
CA VAL A 182 7.60 6.71 -12.39
C VAL A 182 7.85 7.01 -10.92
N ALA A 183 7.71 8.29 -10.51
CA ALA A 183 7.78 8.70 -9.11
C ALA A 183 6.71 8.01 -8.24
N ALA A 184 5.46 8.00 -8.70
CA ALA A 184 4.36 7.32 -8.01
C ALA A 184 4.63 5.81 -7.85
N ARG A 185 5.16 5.17 -8.88
CA ARG A 185 5.53 3.75 -8.83
C ARG A 185 6.71 3.47 -7.88
N LEU A 186 7.72 4.33 -7.84
CA LEU A 186 8.80 4.25 -6.84
C LEU A 186 8.26 4.34 -5.41
N LEU A 187 7.38 5.30 -5.15
CA LEU A 187 6.73 5.47 -3.85
C LEU A 187 5.94 4.21 -3.45
N SER A 188 5.18 3.64 -4.38
CA SER A 188 4.44 2.38 -4.16
C SER A 188 5.35 1.23 -3.78
N ARG A 189 6.49 1.05 -4.48
CA ARG A 189 7.49 0.03 -4.14
C ARG A 189 8.21 0.28 -2.83
N ALA A 190 8.42 1.53 -2.46
CA ALA A 190 9.03 1.89 -1.19
C ALA A 190 8.07 1.71 0.01
N GLY A 191 6.76 1.66 -0.23
CA GLY A 191 5.73 1.52 0.80
C GLY A 191 5.31 2.84 1.46
N GLY A 192 5.66 3.98 0.87
CA GLY A 192 5.30 5.31 1.38
C GLY A 192 6.47 6.30 1.36
N LEU A 193 6.14 7.57 1.57
CA LEU A 193 7.06 8.69 1.37
C LEU A 193 8.17 8.70 2.42
N SER A 194 7.81 8.41 3.67
CA SER A 194 8.77 8.33 4.77
C SER A 194 9.76 7.17 4.60
N ALA A 195 9.29 6.04 4.05
CA ALA A 195 10.16 4.91 3.72
C ALA A 195 11.12 5.28 2.58
N LEU A 196 10.58 5.83 1.48
CA LEU A 196 11.37 6.27 0.32
C LEU A 196 12.47 7.27 0.71
N ALA A 197 12.15 8.27 1.54
CA ALA A 197 13.11 9.29 1.98
C ALA A 197 14.27 8.74 2.83
N ARG A 198 14.09 7.59 3.48
CA ARG A 198 15.12 6.94 4.31
C ARG A 198 15.96 5.92 3.53
N MET A 199 15.55 5.56 2.31
CA MET A 199 16.30 4.59 1.50
C MET A 199 17.61 5.21 0.98
N PRO A 200 18.74 4.49 1.02
CA PRO A 200 19.95 4.94 0.35
C PRO A 200 19.78 4.87 -1.16
N GLY A 201 20.57 5.66 -1.90
CA GLY A 201 20.53 5.70 -3.36
C GLY A 201 20.76 4.33 -4.02
N SER A 202 21.60 3.48 -3.43
CA SER A 202 21.83 2.11 -3.90
C SER A 202 20.59 1.22 -3.81
N THR A 203 19.74 1.39 -2.78
CA THR A 203 18.46 0.69 -2.68
C THR A 203 17.48 1.22 -3.70
N ILE A 204 17.37 2.54 -3.86
CA ILE A 204 16.49 3.16 -4.86
C ILE A 204 16.85 2.70 -6.28
N GLN A 205 18.14 2.53 -6.57
CA GLN A 205 18.63 2.07 -7.88
C GLN A 205 18.05 0.71 -8.27
N VAL A 206 17.98 -0.25 -7.35
CA VAL A 206 17.56 -1.63 -7.62
C VAL A 206 16.10 -1.93 -7.21
N LEU A 207 15.38 -0.93 -6.69
CA LEU A 207 14.01 -1.06 -6.23
C LEU A 207 13.08 -1.51 -7.37
N GLY A 208 12.33 -2.60 -7.18
CA GLY A 208 11.55 -3.26 -8.24
C GLY A 208 12.27 -4.39 -8.99
N SER A 209 13.54 -4.67 -8.66
CA SER A 209 14.31 -5.83 -9.16
C SER A 209 14.75 -6.77 -8.04
N GLU A 210 13.90 -6.92 -7.02
CA GLU A 210 14.19 -7.67 -5.80
C GLU A 210 14.55 -9.12 -6.09
N ARG A 211 13.85 -9.77 -7.05
CA ARG A 211 14.12 -11.16 -7.43
C ARG A 211 15.53 -11.35 -7.98
N ALA A 212 15.97 -10.45 -8.86
CA ALA A 212 17.31 -10.49 -9.44
C ALA A 212 18.37 -10.14 -8.39
N LEU A 213 18.10 -9.15 -7.54
CA LEU A 213 18.98 -8.76 -6.44
C LEU A 213 19.19 -9.93 -5.45
N PHE A 214 18.11 -10.58 -5.02
CA PHE A 214 18.19 -11.72 -4.11
C PHE A 214 18.76 -12.98 -4.76
N SER A 215 18.71 -13.10 -6.09
CA SER A 215 19.44 -14.13 -6.83
C SER A 215 20.95 -13.86 -6.79
N HIS A 216 21.37 -12.62 -7.01
CA HIS A 216 22.77 -12.21 -6.89
C HIS A 216 23.31 -12.46 -5.47
N LEU A 217 22.59 -12.00 -4.44
CA LEU A 217 23.02 -12.15 -3.04
C LEU A 217 23.15 -13.62 -2.60
N ARG A 218 22.36 -14.53 -3.17
CA ARG A 218 22.38 -15.96 -2.83
C ARG A 218 23.33 -16.78 -3.70
N GLY A 219 23.41 -16.47 -4.99
CA GLY A 219 24.07 -17.32 -5.99
C GLY A 219 25.22 -16.66 -6.74
N GLY A 220 25.57 -15.41 -6.44
CA GLY A 220 26.68 -14.70 -7.08
C GLY A 220 26.46 -14.36 -8.57
N THR A 221 25.23 -14.47 -9.08
CA THR A 221 24.87 -14.03 -10.45
C THR A 221 25.10 -12.52 -10.59
N PRO A 222 25.32 -11.95 -11.79
CA PRO A 222 25.55 -10.51 -11.91
C PRO A 222 24.43 -9.66 -11.28
N PRO A 223 24.76 -8.60 -10.52
CA PRO A 223 23.75 -7.78 -9.85
C PRO A 223 22.88 -7.01 -10.87
N PRO A 224 21.60 -6.76 -10.57
CA PRO A 224 20.78 -5.90 -11.41
C PRO A 224 21.31 -4.46 -11.37
N LYS A 225 21.41 -3.82 -12.54
CA LYS A 225 21.89 -2.44 -12.65
C LYS A 225 20.83 -1.40 -12.29
N HIS A 226 19.56 -1.73 -12.52
CA HIS A 226 18.43 -0.83 -12.33
C HIS A 226 17.16 -1.65 -12.09
N GLY A 227 16.30 -1.12 -11.23
CA GLY A 227 14.94 -1.59 -11.02
C GLY A 227 13.94 -0.75 -11.81
N ILE A 228 12.94 -0.21 -11.12
CA ILE A 228 11.84 0.53 -11.73
C ILE A 228 12.29 1.83 -12.41
N ILE A 229 13.43 2.38 -12.00
CA ILE A 229 14.05 3.55 -12.63
C ILE A 229 14.42 3.31 -14.10
N PHE A 230 14.52 2.05 -14.54
CA PHE A 230 14.72 1.70 -15.95
C PHE A 230 13.59 2.18 -16.85
N GLN A 231 12.38 2.38 -16.30
CA GLN A 231 11.24 2.93 -17.05
C GLN A 231 11.45 4.39 -17.48
N HIS A 232 12.40 5.09 -16.85
CA HIS A 232 12.71 6.46 -17.21
C HIS A 232 13.50 6.51 -18.53
N ARG A 233 13.05 7.36 -19.47
CA ARG A 233 13.61 7.46 -20.83
C ARG A 233 15.11 7.68 -20.87
N ARG A 234 15.68 8.43 -19.92
CA ARG A 234 17.14 8.67 -19.86
C ARG A 234 17.95 7.43 -19.47
N VAL A 235 17.34 6.45 -18.80
CA VAL A 235 18.00 5.20 -18.41
C VAL A 235 17.76 4.12 -19.46
N HIS A 236 16.55 4.04 -20.00
CA HIS A 236 16.20 3.08 -21.03
C HIS A 236 16.98 3.29 -22.35
N ASN A 237 17.26 4.54 -22.71
CA ASN A 237 17.88 4.89 -24.00
C ASN A 237 19.37 5.22 -23.92
N ALA A 238 19.99 5.09 -22.73
CA ALA A 238 21.42 5.33 -22.53
C ALA A 238 22.23 4.07 -22.82
#